data_AF-A0A3R6QM34-F1
#
_entry.id   AF-A0A3R6QM34-F1
#
_cell.length_a   1.000
_cell.length_b   1.000
_cell.length_c   1.000
_cell.angle_alpha   90.00
_cell.angle_beta   90.00
_cell.angle_gamma   90.00
#
_symmetry.space_group_name_H-M   'P 1'
#
loop_
_entity.id
_entity.type
_entity.pdbx_description
1 polymer ?
#
loop_
_entity_poly.entity_id
_entity_poly.type
_entity_poly.pdbx_seq_one_letter_code
_entity_poly.pdbx_strand_id
1 'polypeptide(L)'
;TNCFFTIWTLSVILSFVSCSADGDSYSVEDSQVPLNIEAPFSVILKAYSENQDITSKGDVKSTTLYVFDENDDFYKQITVDRDYLLQVKPVEISCPGSKKITVVAWAGLSNDSEEISYMNQANIISDLQVSLKNNNGVANSLPSDLFYGQVTVYRSATKAAAQELKIERKVSSMSILTKGVFKVFDSKEGNYYYKIKRTKSSFNCNG
;
A
#
# COMPACT_ATOMS: atom_id res chain seq x y z
N THR A 1 62.51 -7.94 -23.46
CA THR A 1 62.69 -9.40 -23.56
C THR A 1 61.72 -10.08 -22.62
N ASN A 2 60.93 -11.01 -23.19
CA ASN A 2 59.97 -11.94 -22.58
C ASN A 2 58.57 -11.40 -22.20
N CYS A 3 57.70 -11.54 -23.20
CA CYS A 3 56.25 -11.44 -23.17
C CYS A 3 55.68 -12.85 -22.89
N PHE A 4 54.82 -13.00 -21.90
CA PHE A 4 54.08 -14.25 -21.65
C PHE A 4 52.63 -14.07 -22.11
N PHE A 5 52.32 -14.69 -23.26
CA PHE A 5 50.94 -14.88 -23.74
C PHE A 5 50.42 -16.20 -23.16
N THR A 6 49.34 -16.14 -22.39
CA THR A 6 48.62 -17.33 -21.93
C THR A 6 47.32 -17.42 -22.71
N ILE A 7 47.23 -18.40 -23.61
CA ILE A 7 46.05 -18.73 -24.41
C ILE A 7 45.23 -19.74 -23.58
N TRP A 8 44.01 -19.39 -23.21
CA TRP A 8 43.04 -20.33 -22.62
C TRP A 8 42.17 -20.91 -23.74
N THR A 9 42.42 -22.16 -24.11
CA THR A 9 41.56 -22.94 -25.00
C THR A 9 40.41 -23.55 -24.19
N LEU A 10 39.17 -23.14 -24.46
CA LEU A 10 37.98 -23.76 -23.89
C LEU A 10 37.54 -24.93 -24.80
N SER A 11 37.71 -26.17 -24.34
CA SER A 11 37.25 -27.37 -25.05
C SER A 11 35.78 -27.64 -24.74
N VAL A 12 34.91 -27.61 -25.75
CA VAL A 12 33.50 -28.03 -25.65
C VAL A 12 33.41 -29.53 -25.95
N ILE A 13 32.93 -30.32 -24.99
CA ILE A 13 32.64 -31.75 -25.19
C ILE A 13 31.16 -31.88 -25.58
N LEU A 14 30.90 -32.23 -26.85
CA LEU A 14 29.59 -32.71 -27.31
C LEU A 14 29.62 -34.23 -27.30
N SER A 15 28.98 -34.85 -26.30
CA SER A 15 28.74 -36.28 -26.27
C SER A 15 27.39 -36.58 -26.95
N PHE A 16 27.44 -37.19 -28.13
CA PHE A 16 26.26 -37.82 -28.73
C PHE A 16 26.09 -39.20 -28.12
N VAL A 17 24.95 -39.45 -27.47
CA VAL A 17 24.54 -40.80 -27.09
C VAL A 17 23.64 -41.33 -28.21
N SER A 18 24.03 -42.47 -28.77
CA SER A 18 23.29 -43.24 -29.77
C SER A 18 22.76 -44.54 -29.15
N CYS A 19 21.75 -45.10 -29.80
CA CYS A 19 21.06 -46.39 -29.58
C CYS A 19 19.84 -46.31 -28.66
N SER A 20 18.71 -46.97 -28.90
CA SER A 20 18.26 -47.92 -29.93
C SER A 20 16.73 -48.04 -29.80
N ALA A 21 16.07 -48.49 -30.87
CA ALA A 21 14.64 -48.73 -30.96
C ALA A 21 14.11 -49.82 -30.01
N ASP A 22 12.79 -49.71 -29.80
CA ASP A 22 11.79 -50.66 -29.27
C ASP A 22 11.58 -50.73 -27.75
N GLY A 23 10.49 -50.08 -27.34
CA GLY A 23 9.86 -50.19 -26.03
C GLY A 23 8.67 -49.24 -25.93
N ASP A 24 7.46 -49.76 -26.12
CA ASP A 24 6.21 -49.06 -25.86
C ASP A 24 6.23 -48.48 -24.44
N SER A 25 6.55 -47.19 -24.38
CA SER A 25 6.58 -46.40 -23.17
C SER A 25 5.55 -45.31 -23.36
N TYR A 26 4.52 -45.37 -22.51
CA TYR A 26 3.61 -44.28 -22.22
C TYR A 26 4.42 -42.99 -22.11
N SER A 27 4.34 -42.15 -23.13
CA SER A 27 4.91 -40.81 -23.12
C SER A 27 4.13 -39.99 -22.11
N VAL A 28 4.58 -40.02 -20.85
CA VAL A 28 4.35 -38.88 -19.97
C VAL A 28 5.21 -37.78 -20.57
N GLU A 29 4.62 -37.01 -21.50
CA GLU A 29 5.10 -35.68 -21.80
C GLU A 29 5.14 -34.94 -20.47
N ASP A 30 6.34 -34.83 -19.88
CA ASP A 30 6.63 -33.85 -18.85
C ASP A 30 6.46 -32.49 -19.52
N SER A 31 5.20 -32.07 -19.57
CA SER A 31 4.79 -30.72 -19.89
C SER A 31 5.30 -29.86 -18.75
N GLN A 32 6.59 -29.55 -18.75
CA GLN A 32 7.07 -28.36 -18.07
C GLN A 32 6.45 -27.18 -18.81
N VAL A 33 5.21 -26.87 -18.43
CA VAL A 33 4.58 -25.59 -18.69
C VAL A 33 5.59 -24.57 -18.19
N PRO A 34 6.15 -23.70 -19.06
CA PRO A 34 6.98 -22.62 -18.58
C PRO A 34 6.14 -21.86 -17.57
N LEU A 35 6.55 -21.87 -16.30
CA LEU A 35 6.01 -20.96 -15.31
C LEU A 35 6.34 -19.58 -15.86
N ASN A 36 5.36 -18.94 -16.49
CA ASN A 36 5.45 -17.56 -16.89
C ASN A 36 5.53 -16.77 -15.59
N ILE A 37 6.75 -16.55 -15.09
CA ILE A 37 6.97 -15.76 -13.88
C ILE A 37 6.73 -14.31 -14.27
N GLU A 38 5.47 -13.96 -14.17
CA GLU A 38 4.93 -12.64 -14.38
C GLU A 38 5.63 -11.64 -13.43
N ALA A 39 6.24 -10.59 -14.01
CA ALA A 39 6.98 -9.59 -13.23
C ALA A 39 6.07 -8.88 -12.21
N PRO A 40 6.51 -8.66 -10.96
CA PRO A 40 5.69 -8.00 -9.94
C PRO A 40 5.41 -6.53 -10.29
N PHE A 41 4.33 -6.00 -9.72
CA PHE A 41 4.08 -4.57 -9.67
C PHE A 41 4.95 -3.93 -8.59
N SER A 42 5.40 -2.70 -8.79
CA SER A 42 6.34 -2.04 -7.87
C SER A 42 5.83 -0.64 -7.50
N VAL A 43 5.62 -0.39 -6.20
CA VAL A 43 5.18 0.91 -5.68
C VAL A 43 6.13 1.46 -4.62
N ILE A 44 6.46 2.75 -4.69
CA ILE A 44 7.18 3.47 -3.63
C ILE A 44 6.18 4.33 -2.88
N LEU A 45 6.04 4.09 -1.58
CA LEU A 45 5.19 4.91 -0.72
C LEU A 45 5.92 6.20 -0.34
N LYS A 46 5.21 7.33 -0.43
CA LYS A 46 5.67 8.61 0.10
C LYS A 46 4.55 9.33 0.83
N ALA A 47 4.87 9.82 2.02
CA ALA A 47 3.95 10.55 2.86
C ALA A 47 4.03 12.04 2.59
N TYR A 48 2.88 12.69 2.43
CA TYR A 48 2.77 14.11 2.18
C TYR A 48 1.84 14.79 3.19
N SER A 49 2.22 16.01 3.56
CA SER A 49 1.37 16.95 4.30
C SER A 49 1.59 18.33 3.71
N GLU A 50 0.50 19.07 3.46
CA GLU A 50 0.58 20.42 2.87
C GLU A 50 1.40 20.46 1.56
N ASN A 51 1.22 19.45 0.71
CA ASN A 51 1.97 19.26 -0.55
C ASN A 51 3.49 19.10 -0.40
N GLN A 52 4.00 18.88 0.80
CA GLN A 52 5.41 18.59 1.06
C GLN A 52 5.63 17.11 1.36
N ASP A 53 6.67 16.52 0.78
CA ASP A 53 7.11 15.17 1.14
C ASP A 53 7.68 15.20 2.57
N ILE A 54 7.04 14.45 3.45
CA ILE A 54 7.41 14.31 4.87
C ILE A 54 7.87 12.89 5.21
N THR A 55 8.13 12.05 4.21
CA THR A 55 8.49 10.64 4.41
C THR A 55 9.68 10.51 5.38
N SER A 56 10.71 11.33 5.18
CA SER A 56 11.93 11.34 6.03
C SER A 56 11.71 11.85 7.45
N LYS A 57 10.62 12.59 7.73
CA LYS A 57 10.24 13.00 9.09
C LYS A 57 9.75 11.81 9.93
N GLY A 58 9.23 10.78 9.25
CA GLY A 58 8.68 9.60 9.89
C GLY A 58 7.43 9.92 10.71
N ASP A 59 6.57 10.81 10.25
CA ASP A 59 5.28 11.04 10.90
C ASP A 59 4.42 9.76 10.80
N VAL A 60 4.49 9.06 9.67
CA VAL A 60 3.82 7.78 9.42
C VAL A 60 4.56 6.63 10.10
N LYS A 61 3.85 5.85 10.93
CA LYS A 61 4.40 4.72 11.70
C LYS A 61 4.16 3.36 11.05
N SER A 62 3.03 3.21 10.37
CA SER A 62 2.63 1.99 9.68
C SER A 62 1.59 2.35 8.62
N THR A 63 1.64 1.68 7.48
CA THR A 63 0.68 1.80 6.37
C THR A 63 0.20 0.42 5.97
N THR A 64 -1.12 0.25 5.86
CA THR A 64 -1.73 -0.94 5.25
C THR A 64 -2.11 -0.63 3.81
N LEU A 65 -1.62 -1.44 2.89
CA LEU A 65 -1.97 -1.45 1.48
C LEU A 65 -3.07 -2.48 1.24
N TYR A 66 -4.15 -2.06 0.60
CA TYR A 66 -5.22 -2.89 0.08
C TYR A 66 -5.03 -2.99 -1.43
N VAL A 67 -4.72 -4.20 -1.90
CA VAL A 67 -4.46 -4.48 -3.30
C VAL A 67 -5.72 -5.06 -3.93
N PHE A 68 -6.15 -4.43 -5.01
CA PHE A 68 -7.27 -4.86 -5.85
C PHE A 68 -6.73 -5.26 -7.23
N ASP A 69 -7.27 -6.33 -7.79
CA ASP A 69 -6.87 -6.84 -9.09
C ASP A 69 -7.41 -5.98 -10.25
N GLU A 70 -7.33 -6.47 -11.49
CA GLU A 70 -7.76 -5.69 -12.64
C GLU A 70 -9.28 -5.46 -12.74
N ASN A 71 -10.07 -6.27 -12.03
CA ASN A 71 -11.53 -6.21 -11.95
C ASN A 71 -12.02 -5.45 -10.70
N ASP A 72 -11.10 -4.84 -9.96
CA ASP A 72 -11.34 -4.18 -8.68
C ASP A 72 -11.77 -5.14 -7.54
N ASP A 73 -11.52 -6.45 -7.70
CA ASP A 73 -11.73 -7.45 -6.66
C ASP A 73 -10.58 -7.40 -5.64
N PHE A 74 -10.91 -7.55 -4.35
CA PHE A 74 -9.90 -7.52 -3.28
C PHE A 74 -8.99 -8.74 -3.37
N TYR A 75 -7.70 -8.49 -3.58
CA TYR A 75 -6.71 -9.54 -3.74
C TYR A 75 -5.96 -9.82 -2.44
N LYS A 76 -5.36 -8.82 -1.80
CA LYS A 76 -4.63 -9.00 -0.53
C LYS A 76 -4.35 -7.69 0.21
N GLN A 77 -3.93 -7.84 1.46
CA GLN A 77 -3.37 -6.76 2.28
C GLN A 77 -1.86 -6.91 2.44
N ILE A 78 -1.14 -5.80 2.48
CA ILE A 78 0.29 -5.73 2.81
C ILE A 78 0.49 -4.62 3.84
N THR A 79 1.19 -4.91 4.93
CA THR A 79 1.55 -3.88 5.93
C THR A 79 3.01 -3.49 5.76
N VAL A 80 3.25 -2.18 5.76
CA VAL A 80 4.57 -1.57 5.66
C VAL A 80 4.82 -0.77 6.94
N ASP A 81 5.90 -1.08 7.65
CA ASP A 81 6.27 -0.38 8.87
C ASP A 81 7.06 0.92 8.61
N ARG A 82 7.31 1.67 9.69
CA ARG A 82 8.09 2.91 9.68
C ARG A 82 9.45 2.75 9.01
N ASP A 83 10.19 1.71 9.37
CA ASP A 83 11.59 1.56 8.97
C ASP A 83 11.69 1.28 7.47
N TYR A 84 10.73 0.53 6.93
CA TYR A 84 10.60 0.33 5.50
C TYR A 84 10.25 1.64 4.76
N LEU A 85 9.29 2.42 5.28
CA LEU A 85 8.91 3.72 4.69
C LEU A 85 10.09 4.68 4.62
N LEU A 86 10.89 4.75 5.68
CA LEU A 86 12.07 5.62 5.76
C LEU A 86 13.17 5.23 4.77
N GLN A 87 13.23 3.96 4.36
CA GLN A 87 14.17 3.48 3.35
C GLN A 87 13.74 3.80 1.91
N VAL A 88 12.48 4.23 1.70
CA VAL A 88 11.92 4.56 0.37
C VAL A 88 12.12 3.41 -0.62
N LYS A 89 11.99 2.17 -0.13
CA LYS A 89 12.13 0.96 -0.96
C LYS A 89 10.83 0.65 -1.70
N PRO A 90 10.90 0.11 -2.93
CA PRO A 90 9.72 -0.34 -3.63
C PRO A 90 9.10 -1.59 -2.99
N VAL A 91 7.80 -1.53 -2.73
CA VAL A 91 6.96 -2.67 -2.36
C VAL A 91 6.64 -3.45 -3.64
N GLU A 92 7.18 -4.66 -3.73
CA GLU A 92 6.92 -5.58 -4.84
C GLU A 92 5.64 -6.38 -4.57
N ILE A 93 4.69 -6.32 -5.50
CA ILE A 93 3.35 -6.89 -5.38
C ILE A 93 3.16 -7.87 -6.54
N SER A 94 3.23 -9.17 -6.26
CA SER A 94 2.77 -10.18 -7.22
C SER A 94 1.24 -10.28 -7.17
N CYS A 95 0.58 -10.20 -8.33
CA CYS A 95 -0.86 -10.39 -8.53
C CYS A 95 -1.07 -11.08 -9.90
N PRO A 96 -0.86 -12.42 -9.98
CA PRO A 96 -0.79 -13.16 -11.24
C PRO A 96 -2.07 -13.03 -12.09
N GLY A 97 -1.91 -13.00 -13.41
CA GLY A 97 -3.01 -12.83 -14.37
C GLY A 97 -3.41 -11.38 -14.60
N SER A 98 -3.21 -10.49 -13.62
CA SER A 98 -3.63 -9.10 -13.72
C SER A 98 -2.70 -8.26 -14.58
N LYS A 99 -3.25 -7.47 -15.51
CA LYS A 99 -2.47 -6.48 -16.30
C LYS A 99 -2.28 -5.15 -15.58
N LYS A 100 -3.13 -4.86 -14.61
CA LYS A 100 -3.06 -3.69 -13.73
C LYS A 100 -3.55 -4.08 -12.34
N ILE A 101 -3.16 -3.33 -11.33
CA ILE A 101 -3.73 -3.40 -9.98
C ILE A 101 -4.08 -1.99 -9.52
N THR A 102 -5.05 -1.89 -8.61
CA THR A 102 -5.29 -0.67 -7.84
C THR A 102 -4.81 -0.91 -6.41
N VAL A 103 -3.97 -0.01 -5.90
CA VAL A 103 -3.47 -0.07 -4.52
C VAL A 103 -4.03 1.11 -3.75
N VAL A 104 -4.81 0.84 -2.71
CA VAL A 104 -5.31 1.85 -1.76
C VAL A 104 -4.52 1.74 -0.46
N ALA A 105 -3.99 2.83 0.03
CA ALA A 105 -3.20 2.88 1.25
C ALA A 105 -3.93 3.66 2.34
N TRP A 106 -3.94 3.11 3.55
CA TRP A 106 -4.31 3.82 4.77
C TRP A 106 -3.20 3.70 5.80
N ALA A 107 -2.83 4.83 6.41
CA ALA A 107 -1.81 4.90 7.44
C ALA A 107 -2.32 5.58 8.69
N GLY A 108 -1.75 5.22 9.84
CA GLY A 108 -2.07 5.82 11.13
C GLY A 108 -3.40 5.39 11.74
N LEU A 109 -4.07 4.36 11.21
CA LEU A 109 -5.30 3.81 11.77
C LEU A 109 -5.09 3.30 13.21
N SER A 110 -6.03 3.60 14.10
CA SER A 110 -6.12 3.02 15.44
C SER A 110 -7.48 2.39 15.66
N ASN A 111 -7.48 1.19 16.26
CA ASN A 111 -8.72 0.52 16.65
C ASN A 111 -9.48 1.27 17.76
N ASP A 112 -8.88 2.25 18.43
CA ASP A 112 -9.56 3.04 19.46
C ASP A 112 -10.46 4.13 18.86
N SER A 113 -10.06 4.68 17.71
CA SER A 113 -10.69 5.87 17.11
C SER A 113 -11.37 5.57 15.78
N GLU A 114 -10.83 4.65 15.00
CA GLU A 114 -11.28 4.32 13.65
C GLU A 114 -11.86 2.90 13.55
N GLU A 115 -12.76 2.72 12.59
CA GLU A 115 -13.20 1.44 12.05
C GLU A 115 -12.83 1.39 10.58
N ILE A 116 -12.35 0.23 10.13
CA ILE A 116 -12.06 -0.05 8.73
C ILE A 116 -12.81 -1.30 8.30
N SER A 117 -13.30 -1.31 7.06
CA SER A 117 -13.94 -2.48 6.47
C SER A 117 -13.06 -3.72 6.59
N TYR A 118 -13.67 -4.84 7.02
CA TYR A 118 -13.01 -6.13 7.00
C TYR A 118 -13.04 -6.70 5.58
N MET A 119 -11.88 -6.73 4.91
CA MET A 119 -11.76 -7.14 3.52
C MET A 119 -11.42 -8.63 3.39
N ASN A 120 -12.12 -9.32 2.49
CA ASN A 120 -11.86 -10.70 2.07
C ASN A 120 -12.10 -10.86 0.55
N GLN A 121 -11.88 -12.06 0.01
CA GLN A 121 -11.92 -12.32 -1.45
C GLN A 121 -13.30 -12.11 -2.10
N ALA A 122 -14.38 -11.96 -1.32
CA ALA A 122 -15.69 -11.62 -1.86
C ALA A 122 -15.92 -10.11 -1.99
N ASN A 123 -14.99 -9.28 -1.53
CA ASN A 123 -15.13 -7.83 -1.53
C ASN A 123 -14.53 -7.19 -2.78
N ILE A 124 -15.12 -6.05 -3.15
CA ILE A 124 -14.62 -5.17 -4.21
C ILE A 124 -14.11 -3.85 -3.63
N ILE A 125 -13.44 -3.04 -4.44
CA ILE A 125 -12.85 -1.77 -4.00
C ILE A 125 -13.85 -0.83 -3.30
N SER A 126 -15.11 -0.79 -3.74
CA SER A 126 -16.12 0.07 -3.12
C SER A 126 -16.55 -0.35 -1.72
N ASP A 127 -16.23 -1.58 -1.30
CA ASP A 127 -16.51 -2.06 0.06
C ASP A 127 -15.50 -1.52 1.08
N LEU A 128 -14.32 -1.06 0.63
CA LEU A 128 -13.31 -0.48 1.51
C LEU A 128 -13.76 0.90 1.99
N GLN A 129 -13.94 1.02 3.30
CA GLN A 129 -14.33 2.24 3.98
C GLN A 129 -13.55 2.39 5.28
N VAL A 130 -13.22 3.63 5.63
CA VAL A 130 -12.71 4.02 6.95
C VAL A 130 -13.71 4.99 7.58
N SER A 131 -14.01 4.82 8.85
CA SER A 131 -14.89 5.72 9.59
C SER A 131 -14.42 5.96 11.01
N LEU A 132 -14.86 7.07 11.60
CA LEU A 132 -14.65 7.35 13.01
C LEU A 132 -15.70 6.65 13.84
N LYS A 133 -15.23 5.98 14.90
CA LYS A 133 -16.10 5.49 15.97
C LYS A 133 -16.84 6.67 16.58
N ASN A 134 -18.16 6.56 16.60
CA ASN A 134 -19.02 7.61 17.13
C ASN A 134 -20.14 7.03 17.97
N ASN A 135 -20.66 7.87 18.87
CA ASN A 135 -21.83 7.59 19.67
C ASN A 135 -22.83 8.71 19.40
N ASN A 136 -23.96 8.36 18.77
CA ASN A 136 -25.00 9.30 18.39
C ASN A 136 -24.47 10.49 17.55
N GLY A 137 -23.56 10.22 16.60
CA GLY A 137 -22.99 11.23 15.71
C GLY A 137 -21.95 12.15 16.34
N VAL A 138 -21.44 11.81 17.52
CA VAL A 138 -20.29 12.48 18.16
C VAL A 138 -19.12 11.49 18.19
N ALA A 139 -17.95 11.90 17.69
CA ALA A 139 -16.76 11.05 17.71
C ALA A 139 -16.40 10.64 19.15
N ASN A 140 -16.14 9.35 19.36
CA ASN A 140 -15.85 8.79 20.69
C ASN A 140 -14.47 9.21 21.21
N SER A 141 -13.56 9.52 20.30
CA SER A 141 -12.17 9.90 20.57
C SER A 141 -11.67 10.82 19.46
N LEU A 142 -10.52 11.44 19.69
CA LEU A 142 -9.85 12.19 18.62
C LEU A 142 -9.40 11.22 17.52
N PRO A 143 -9.55 11.60 16.24
CA PRO A 143 -9.02 10.77 15.16
C PRO A 143 -7.50 10.66 15.28
N SER A 144 -6.97 9.54 14.82
CA SER A 144 -5.53 9.34 14.70
C SER A 144 -4.95 10.23 13.59
N ASP A 145 -3.61 10.31 13.47
CA ASP A 145 -2.97 11.01 12.35
C ASP A 145 -3.10 10.20 11.05
N LEU A 146 -4.26 10.30 10.40
CA LEU A 146 -4.62 9.48 9.24
C LEU A 146 -3.99 9.99 7.95
N PHE A 147 -3.50 9.04 7.14
CA PHE A 147 -3.05 9.28 5.77
C PHE A 147 -3.76 8.33 4.80
N TYR A 148 -4.02 8.82 3.59
CA TYR A 148 -4.63 8.03 2.53
C TYR A 148 -3.98 8.30 1.18
N GLY A 149 -3.87 7.27 0.35
CA GLY A 149 -3.50 7.42 -1.06
C GLY A 149 -4.04 6.28 -1.90
N GLN A 150 -4.11 6.49 -3.21
CA GLN A 150 -4.48 5.47 -4.17
C GLN A 150 -3.65 5.62 -5.44
N VAL A 151 -3.26 4.49 -6.04
CA VAL A 151 -2.59 4.45 -7.34
C VAL A 151 -3.05 3.23 -8.13
N THR A 152 -3.24 3.40 -9.44
CA THR A 152 -3.41 2.28 -10.38
C THR A 152 -2.09 2.05 -11.09
N VAL A 153 -1.54 0.84 -10.95
CA VAL A 153 -0.24 0.44 -11.49
C VAL A 153 -0.45 -0.53 -12.62
N TYR A 154 0.21 -0.30 -13.76
CA TYR A 154 0.16 -1.19 -14.91
C TYR A 154 1.38 -2.10 -14.92
N ARG A 155 1.17 -3.35 -15.32
CA ARG A 155 2.24 -4.33 -15.45
C ARG A 155 3.11 -3.93 -16.63
N SER A 156 4.41 -3.89 -16.39
CA SER A 156 5.39 -3.74 -17.46
C SER A 156 5.93 -5.10 -17.88
N ALA A 157 6.19 -5.26 -19.18
CA ALA A 157 6.85 -6.45 -19.73
C ALA A 157 8.33 -6.55 -19.30
N THR A 158 8.89 -5.45 -18.79
CA THR A 158 10.26 -5.36 -18.24
C THR A 158 10.19 -4.87 -16.80
N LYS A 159 11.30 -4.94 -16.04
CA LYS A 159 11.35 -4.35 -14.70
C LYS A 159 11.17 -2.83 -14.80
N ALA A 160 9.94 -2.35 -14.62
CA ALA A 160 9.61 -0.93 -14.66
C ALA A 160 10.10 -0.20 -13.41
N ALA A 161 10.33 1.10 -13.54
CA ALA A 161 10.52 1.97 -12.40
C ALA A 161 9.27 1.90 -11.50
N ALA A 162 9.49 1.81 -10.19
CA ALA A 162 8.42 1.78 -9.22
C ALA A 162 7.58 3.06 -9.31
N GLN A 163 6.26 2.92 -9.24
CA GLN A 163 5.35 4.05 -9.27
C GLN A 163 5.18 4.66 -7.88
N GLU A 164 5.07 5.97 -7.80
CA GLU A 164 4.85 6.65 -6.52
C GLU A 164 3.39 6.46 -6.06
N LEU A 165 3.22 5.92 -4.86
CA LEU A 165 1.98 5.94 -4.10
C LEU A 165 2.06 7.08 -3.08
N LYS A 166 1.52 8.23 -3.47
CA LYS A 166 1.40 9.41 -2.63
C LYS A 166 0.29 9.21 -1.59
N ILE A 167 0.64 9.17 -0.31
CA ILE A 167 -0.32 9.17 0.81
C ILE A 167 -0.37 10.55 1.46
N GLU A 168 -1.56 11.15 1.56
CA GLU A 168 -1.78 12.50 2.07
C GLU A 168 -2.51 12.48 3.41
N ARG A 169 -2.11 13.36 4.32
CA ARG A 169 -2.76 13.56 5.61
C ARG A 169 -4.23 13.95 5.43
N LYS A 170 -5.15 13.24 6.11
CA LYS A 170 -6.61 13.43 6.02
C LYS A 170 -7.21 14.12 7.25
N VAL A 171 -6.43 14.29 8.31
CA VAL A 171 -6.86 15.00 9.52
C VAL A 171 -6.32 16.42 9.57
N SER A 172 -6.97 17.25 10.37
CA SER A 172 -6.53 18.62 10.65
C SER A 172 -6.77 18.92 12.12
N SER A 173 -5.95 19.81 12.69
CA SER A 173 -6.09 20.28 14.07
C SER A 173 -6.61 21.71 14.10
N MET A 174 -7.35 22.05 15.14
CA MET A 174 -7.82 23.40 15.40
C MET A 174 -7.64 23.74 16.88
N SER A 175 -7.17 24.94 17.16
CA SER A 175 -7.10 25.49 18.52
C SER A 175 -8.12 26.62 18.65
N ILE A 176 -8.97 26.55 19.68
CA ILE A 176 -9.99 27.56 19.96
C ILE A 176 -9.68 28.18 21.33
N LEU A 177 -9.57 29.49 21.37
CA LEU A 177 -9.40 30.27 22.60
C LEU A 177 -10.53 31.29 22.71
N THR A 178 -11.23 31.33 23.85
CA THR A 178 -12.17 32.41 24.15
C THR A 178 -11.72 33.18 25.38
N LYS A 179 -11.76 34.51 25.27
CA LYS A 179 -11.36 35.46 26.32
C LYS A 179 -12.56 36.30 26.73
N GLY A 180 -12.63 36.69 28.00
CA GLY A 180 -13.61 37.68 28.47
C GLY A 180 -15.04 37.18 28.64
N VAL A 181 -15.28 35.86 28.63
CA VAL A 181 -16.62 35.27 28.78
C VAL A 181 -17.34 35.80 30.03
N PHE A 182 -16.65 35.84 31.18
CA PHE A 182 -17.21 36.34 32.43
C PHE A 182 -17.63 37.82 32.39
N LYS A 183 -16.96 38.65 31.57
CA LYS A 183 -17.32 40.08 31.40
C LYS A 183 -18.59 40.26 30.58
N VAL A 184 -18.84 39.35 29.63
CA VAL A 184 -20.00 39.44 28.74
C VAL A 184 -21.27 38.96 29.43
N PHE A 185 -21.18 37.91 30.24
CA PHE A 185 -22.35 37.29 30.87
C PHE A 185 -22.59 37.73 32.33
N ASP A 186 -21.77 38.65 32.85
CA ASP A 186 -21.77 39.11 34.26
C ASP A 186 -21.92 37.96 35.29
N SER A 187 -21.37 36.80 34.93
CA SER A 187 -21.41 35.57 35.70
C SER A 187 -19.99 35.09 35.90
N LYS A 188 -19.68 34.61 37.10
CA LYS A 188 -18.40 33.96 37.43
C LYS A 188 -18.44 32.44 37.26
N GLU A 189 -19.62 31.90 36.93
CA GLU A 189 -19.88 30.45 36.89
C GLU A 189 -20.55 30.06 35.56
N GLY A 190 -20.19 28.88 35.05
CA GLY A 190 -20.78 28.31 33.84
C GLY A 190 -19.86 27.32 33.16
N ASN A 191 -20.46 26.29 32.54
CA ASN A 191 -19.75 25.33 31.70
C ASN A 191 -19.93 25.74 30.23
N TYR A 192 -18.83 25.93 29.51
CA TYR A 192 -18.81 26.30 28.10
C TYR A 192 -18.19 25.17 27.29
N TYR A 193 -18.84 24.80 26.18
CA TYR A 193 -18.39 23.71 25.32
C TYR A 193 -18.31 24.19 23.87
N TYR A 194 -17.25 23.79 23.17
CA TYR A 194 -17.20 23.92 21.72
C TYR A 194 -17.65 22.61 21.10
N LYS A 195 -18.50 22.72 20.08
CA LYS A 195 -18.87 21.58 19.24
C LYS A 195 -18.59 21.93 17.79
N ILE A 196 -17.70 21.16 17.19
CA ILE A 196 -17.46 21.20 15.75
C ILE A 196 -18.52 20.31 15.11
N LYS A 197 -19.24 20.83 14.11
CA LYS A 197 -20.28 20.09 13.39
C LYS A 197 -19.91 20.05 11.91
N ARG A 198 -20.55 19.14 11.17
CA ARG A 198 -20.40 18.99 9.70
C ARG A 198 -18.97 18.64 9.27
N THR A 199 -18.25 17.90 10.09
CA THR A 199 -16.99 17.25 9.72
C THR A 199 -17.27 15.96 8.97
N LYS A 200 -16.40 15.56 8.05
CA LYS A 200 -16.41 14.19 7.54
C LYS A 200 -16.11 13.24 8.68
N SER A 201 -16.84 12.13 8.77
CA SER A 201 -16.61 11.05 9.74
C SER A 201 -16.35 9.71 9.06
N SER A 202 -16.32 9.68 7.73
CA SER A 202 -15.99 8.50 6.96
C SER A 202 -15.43 8.87 5.58
N PHE A 203 -14.67 7.94 5.03
CA PHE A 203 -14.05 8.00 3.71
C PHE A 203 -14.28 6.64 3.03
N ASN A 204 -14.73 6.66 1.77
CA ASN A 204 -14.77 5.45 0.95
C ASN A 204 -13.40 5.22 0.31
N CYS A 205 -13.31 4.27 -0.63
CA CYS A 205 -12.07 3.97 -1.33
C CYS A 205 -11.42 5.15 -2.07
N ASN A 206 -12.16 6.22 -2.38
CA ASN A 206 -11.66 7.42 -3.07
C ASN A 206 -11.13 8.52 -2.12
N GLY A 207 -11.10 8.27 -0.80
CA GLY A 207 -10.57 9.19 0.22
C GLY A 207 -11.38 10.45 0.40
#